data_AF-A0A3E0HIJ7-F1
#
_entry.id   AF-A0A3E0HIJ7-F1
#
_cell.length_a   1.000
_cell.length_b   1.000
_cell.length_c   1.000
_cell.angle_alpha   90.00
_cell.angle_beta   90.00
_cell.angle_gamma   90.00
#
_symmetry.space_group_name_H-M   'P 1'
#
loop_
_entity.id
_entity.type
_entity.pdbx_description
1 polymer ?
#
loop_
_entity_poly.entity_id
_entity_poly.type
_entity_poly.pdbx_seq_one_letter_code
_entity_poly.pdbx_strand_id
1 'polypeptide(L)'
;MTSTNTPTAVAADDRPHTARAADETIGVPRPSVVLRTCAVTAAQSNPHPLLKAAVAFAALHRSRVEAQQLACDPAADDHALAIAARAIAAADTGRVVLLDRIDRWACAVLPANRHAAVHTESLGRLVDRLVGTWTQ
;
A
#
# COMPACT_ATOMS: atom_id res chain seq x y z
N MET A 1 -38.02 58.44 -37.48
CA MET A 1 -36.54 58.28 -37.43
C MET A 1 -36.25 56.97 -36.70
N THR A 2 -35.44 56.13 -37.33
CA THR A 2 -34.70 54.93 -36.88
C THR A 2 -34.31 54.97 -35.39
N SER A 3 -34.17 53.90 -34.61
CA SER A 3 -33.68 52.55 -34.92
C SER A 3 -33.94 51.57 -33.76
N THR A 4 -34.44 50.37 -34.10
CA THR A 4 -33.98 49.02 -33.70
C THR A 4 -33.25 48.81 -32.37
N ASN A 5 -33.79 47.95 -31.51
CA ASN A 5 -33.00 46.97 -30.76
C ASN A 5 -33.68 45.59 -30.77
N THR A 6 -32.88 44.62 -31.22
CA THR A 6 -33.16 43.20 -31.50
C THR A 6 -33.05 42.35 -30.22
N PRO A 7 -33.76 41.21 -30.10
CA PRO A 7 -33.81 40.42 -28.88
C PRO A 7 -32.60 39.50 -28.69
N THR A 8 -32.12 39.36 -27.46
CA THR A 8 -31.13 38.34 -27.07
C THR A 8 -31.83 37.02 -26.83
N ALA A 9 -31.41 36.02 -27.61
CA ALA A 9 -31.91 34.66 -27.64
C ALA A 9 -31.66 33.90 -26.32
N VAL A 10 -32.70 33.19 -25.89
CA VAL A 10 -32.59 32.00 -25.04
C VAL A 10 -31.96 30.91 -25.88
N ALA A 11 -30.71 30.55 -25.57
CA ALA A 11 -30.08 29.33 -26.07
C ALA A 11 -29.91 28.39 -24.88
N ALA A 12 -30.70 27.32 -24.89
CA ALA A 12 -30.49 26.14 -24.07
C ALA A 12 -29.05 25.63 -24.32
N ASP A 13 -28.22 25.65 -23.29
CA ASP A 13 -26.91 25.00 -23.30
C ASP A 13 -27.16 23.49 -23.14
N ASP A 14 -27.56 22.89 -24.25
CA ASP A 14 -27.63 21.46 -24.49
C ASP A 14 -26.19 20.96 -24.62
N ARG A 15 -25.53 20.76 -23.48
CA ARG A 15 -24.23 20.07 -23.48
C ARG A 15 -24.48 18.58 -23.41
N PRO A 16 -24.04 17.81 -24.42
CA PRO A 16 -24.04 16.38 -24.31
C PRO A 16 -23.16 16.00 -23.12
N HIS A 17 -23.71 15.22 -22.20
CA HIS A 17 -22.95 14.39 -21.28
C HIS A 17 -22.09 13.45 -22.13
N THR A 18 -20.92 13.92 -22.55
CA THR A 18 -19.97 13.14 -23.31
C THR A 18 -19.50 11.99 -22.45
N ALA A 19 -20.02 10.82 -22.79
CA ALA A 19 -19.33 9.54 -22.68
C ALA A 19 -18.68 9.24 -21.32
N ARG A 20 -19.50 9.17 -20.28
CA ARG A 20 -19.22 8.28 -19.14
C ARG A 20 -19.47 6.83 -19.59
N ALA A 21 -18.56 6.25 -20.37
CA ALA A 21 -18.42 4.81 -20.62
C ALA A 21 -17.28 4.54 -21.62
N ALA A 22 -16.04 4.76 -21.22
CA ALA A 22 -14.99 3.79 -21.49
C ALA A 22 -14.66 3.24 -20.10
N ASP A 23 -15.25 2.15 -19.63
CA ASP A 23 -14.91 0.77 -20.03
C ASP A 23 -13.42 0.59 -20.40
N GLU A 24 -12.54 1.33 -19.73
CA GLU A 24 -11.32 0.68 -19.29
C GLU A 24 -11.77 -0.32 -18.24
N THR A 25 -11.77 -1.60 -18.59
CA THR A 25 -11.42 -2.63 -17.63
C THR A 25 -10.20 -2.12 -16.88
N ILE A 26 -10.42 -1.49 -15.72
CA ILE A 26 -9.37 -1.19 -14.76
C ILE A 26 -8.92 -2.56 -14.31
N GLY A 27 -8.04 -3.16 -15.12
CA GLY A 27 -7.42 -4.43 -14.81
C GLY A 27 -6.88 -4.27 -13.41
N VAL A 28 -7.23 -5.22 -12.53
CA VAL A 28 -6.90 -5.16 -11.10
C VAL A 28 -5.45 -4.70 -11.00
N PRO A 29 -5.19 -3.50 -10.43
CA PRO A 29 -3.87 -2.92 -10.51
C PRO A 29 -2.88 -3.90 -9.90
N ARG A 30 -1.74 -4.09 -10.56
CA ARG A 30 -0.70 -4.99 -10.05
C ARG A 30 -0.42 -4.62 -8.60
N PRO A 31 -0.41 -5.57 -7.65
CA PRO A 31 -0.31 -5.25 -6.23
C PRO A 31 0.94 -4.41 -5.88
N SER A 32 2.04 -4.64 -6.60
CA SER A 32 3.26 -3.84 -6.51
C SER A 32 3.09 -2.37 -6.90
N VAL A 33 2.18 -2.05 -7.84
CA VAL A 33 1.81 -0.69 -8.22
C VAL A 33 1.01 -0.02 -7.10
N VAL A 34 0.08 -0.75 -6.47
CA VAL A 34 -0.70 -0.22 -5.34
C VAL A 34 0.21 0.10 -4.17
N LEU A 35 1.10 -0.82 -3.79
CA LEU A 35 2.05 -0.60 -2.69
C LEU A 35 3.02 0.55 -2.99
N ARG A 36 3.51 0.66 -4.23
CA ARG A 36 4.38 1.78 -4.63
C ARG A 36 3.65 3.11 -4.56
N THR A 37 2.42 3.19 -5.05
CA THR A 37 1.61 4.41 -4.99
C THR A 37 1.25 4.77 -3.55
N CYS A 38 0.95 3.78 -2.71
CA CYS A 38 0.78 3.98 -1.26
C CYS A 38 2.06 4.47 -0.59
N ALA A 39 3.24 3.98 -0.99
CA ALA A 39 4.52 4.46 -0.48
C ALA A 39 4.81 5.92 -0.87
N VAL A 40 4.53 6.28 -2.13
CA VAL A 40 4.71 7.64 -2.66
C VAL A 40 3.75 8.63 -1.99
N THR A 41 2.47 8.26 -1.87
CA THR A 41 1.47 9.07 -1.18
C THR A 41 1.75 9.19 0.32
N ALA A 42 2.29 8.14 0.94
CA ALA A 42 2.77 8.18 2.32
C ALA A 42 3.93 9.15 2.56
N ALA A 43 4.79 9.36 1.58
CA ALA A 43 5.84 10.36 1.66
C ALA A 43 5.31 11.81 1.56
N GLN A 44 4.10 12.02 1.02
CA GLN A 44 3.61 13.34 0.61
C GLN A 44 2.50 13.93 1.51
N SER A 45 1.85 13.14 2.37
CA SER A 45 0.81 13.63 3.30
C SER A 45 0.66 12.67 4.46
N ASN A 46 0.60 13.16 5.72
CA ASN A 46 0.60 12.38 6.97
C ASN A 46 -0.15 11.04 6.84
N PRO A 47 0.54 9.95 6.46
CA PRO A 47 -0.17 8.78 5.98
C PRO A 47 -0.80 8.02 7.12
N HIS A 48 -1.95 7.41 6.81
CA HIS A 48 -2.65 6.52 7.69
C HIS A 48 -1.66 5.49 8.29
N PRO A 49 -1.68 5.21 9.61
CA PRO A 49 -0.70 4.34 10.27
C PRO A 49 -0.54 2.97 9.62
N LEU A 50 -1.63 2.38 9.10
CA LEU A 50 -1.58 1.14 8.33
C LEU A 50 -0.79 1.24 7.02
N LEU A 51 -0.89 2.36 6.31
CA LEU A 51 -0.14 2.55 5.06
C LEU A 51 1.35 2.72 5.36
N LYS A 52 1.71 3.47 6.42
CA LYS A 52 3.10 3.54 6.90
C LYS A 52 3.66 2.15 7.22
N ALA A 53 2.87 1.36 7.93
CA ALA A 53 3.21 -0.01 8.30
C ALA A 53 3.37 -0.93 7.07
N ALA A 54 2.44 -0.90 6.12
CA ALA A 54 2.51 -1.72 4.91
C ALA A 54 3.77 -1.41 4.09
N VAL A 55 4.13 -0.13 3.97
CA VAL A 55 5.37 0.30 3.31
C VAL A 55 6.61 -0.22 4.05
N ALA A 56 6.60 -0.15 5.39
CA ALA A 56 7.70 -0.65 6.20
C ALA A 56 7.83 -2.19 6.11
N PHE A 57 6.72 -2.93 6.13
CA PHE A 57 6.73 -4.38 5.87
C PHE A 57 7.30 -4.71 4.49
N ALA A 58 6.94 -3.94 3.47
CA ALA A 58 7.43 -4.18 2.11
C ALA A 58 8.96 -4.00 2.03
N ALA A 59 9.49 -3.00 2.74
CA ALA A 59 10.94 -2.80 2.85
C ALA A 59 11.65 -3.94 3.59
N LEU A 60 11.08 -4.42 4.70
CA LEU A 60 11.62 -5.57 5.44
C LEU A 60 11.58 -6.85 4.61
N HIS A 61 10.48 -7.09 3.89
CA HIS A 61 10.35 -8.28 3.03
C HIS A 61 11.41 -8.26 1.93
N ARG A 62 11.60 -7.11 1.27
CA ARG A 62 12.64 -6.96 0.24
C ARG A 62 14.05 -7.19 0.81
N SER A 63 14.37 -6.55 1.92
CA SER A 63 15.68 -6.71 2.58
C SER A 63 15.95 -8.16 2.97
N ARG A 64 14.92 -8.88 3.44
CA ARG A 64 15.01 -10.31 3.76
C ARG A 64 15.26 -11.14 2.50
N VAL A 65 14.54 -10.89 1.41
CA VAL A 65 14.71 -11.60 0.13
C VAL A 65 16.12 -11.38 -0.43
N GLU A 66 16.61 -10.15 -0.43
CA GLU A 66 17.98 -9.81 -0.87
C GLU A 66 19.03 -10.55 -0.04
N ALA A 67 18.86 -10.57 1.29
CA ALA A 67 19.77 -11.30 2.18
C ALA A 67 19.68 -12.83 1.99
N GLN A 68 18.49 -13.38 1.73
CA GLN A 68 18.31 -14.80 1.42
C GLN A 68 18.94 -15.17 0.08
N GLN A 69 18.87 -14.30 -0.93
CA GLN A 69 19.54 -14.50 -2.22
C GLN A 69 21.05 -14.58 -2.03
N LEU A 70 21.63 -13.67 -1.23
CA LEU A 70 23.06 -13.72 -0.89
C LEU A 70 23.43 -14.99 -0.12
N ALA A 71 22.59 -15.43 0.81
CA ALA A 71 22.82 -16.65 1.58
C ALA A 71 22.75 -17.94 0.74
N CYS A 72 21.97 -17.92 -0.35
CA CYS A 72 21.84 -19.05 -1.28
C CYS A 72 22.89 -19.03 -2.41
N ASP A 73 23.73 -17.98 -2.50
CA ASP A 73 24.78 -17.91 -3.51
C ASP A 73 25.89 -18.94 -3.19
N PRO A 74 26.13 -19.93 -4.06
CA PRO A 74 27.18 -20.94 -3.85
C PRO A 74 28.60 -20.35 -3.84
N ALA A 75 28.79 -19.12 -4.32
CA ALA A 75 30.07 -18.41 -4.29
C ALA A 75 30.25 -17.50 -3.05
N ALA A 76 29.25 -17.39 -2.17
CA ALA A 76 29.34 -16.57 -0.97
C ALA A 76 30.37 -17.13 0.01
N ASP A 77 31.24 -16.26 0.51
CA ASP A 77 32.17 -16.59 1.59
C ASP A 77 31.48 -16.53 2.97
N ASP A 78 32.16 -17.04 4.00
CA ASP A 78 31.64 -17.07 5.37
C ASP A 78 31.29 -15.66 5.90
N HIS A 79 31.99 -14.62 5.41
CA HIS A 79 31.72 -13.25 5.81
C HIS A 79 30.41 -12.73 5.22
N ALA A 80 30.17 -12.98 3.93
CA ALA A 80 28.93 -12.68 3.23
C ALA A 80 27.76 -13.43 3.85
N LEU A 81 27.93 -14.72 4.18
CA LEU A 81 26.92 -15.51 4.89
C LEU A 81 26.60 -14.92 6.26
N ALA A 82 27.61 -14.50 7.02
CA ALA A 82 27.40 -13.87 8.33
C ALA A 82 26.67 -12.51 8.22
N ILE A 83 26.95 -11.72 7.17
CA ILE A 83 26.21 -10.48 6.88
C ILE A 83 24.75 -10.80 6.54
N ALA A 84 24.51 -11.76 5.65
CA ALA A 84 23.17 -12.18 5.26
C ALA A 84 22.35 -12.66 6.45
N ALA A 85 22.93 -13.50 7.31
CA ALA A 85 22.27 -13.99 8.52
C ALA A 85 21.87 -12.85 9.47
N ARG A 86 22.77 -11.86 9.68
CA ARG A 86 22.46 -10.66 10.48
C ARG A 86 21.36 -9.81 9.87
N ALA A 87 21.36 -9.64 8.54
CA ALA A 87 20.34 -8.89 7.83
C ALA A 87 18.95 -9.55 7.95
N ILE A 88 18.88 -10.89 7.80
CA ILE A 88 17.64 -11.65 7.99
C ILE A 88 17.13 -11.51 9.42
N ALA A 89 18.01 -11.66 10.43
CA ALA A 89 17.62 -11.52 11.84
C ALA A 89 17.13 -10.10 12.17
N ALA A 90 17.77 -9.07 11.61
CA ALA A 90 17.34 -7.68 11.75
C ALA A 90 15.97 -7.45 11.09
N ALA A 91 15.74 -8.02 9.90
CA ALA A 91 14.46 -7.92 9.21
C ALA A 91 13.32 -8.60 10.01
N ASP A 92 13.59 -9.78 10.59
CA ASP A 92 12.63 -10.49 11.45
C ASP A 92 12.29 -9.74 12.73
N THR A 93 13.31 -9.15 13.37
CA THR A 93 13.11 -8.32 14.55
C THR A 93 12.25 -7.10 14.21
N GLY A 94 12.57 -6.41 13.11
CA GLY A 94 11.77 -5.29 12.61
C GLY A 94 10.33 -5.67 12.32
N ARG A 95 10.09 -6.89 11.79
CA ARG A 95 8.75 -7.41 11.49
C ARG A 95 7.93 -7.56 12.76
N VAL A 96 8.48 -8.16 13.81
CA VAL A 96 7.79 -8.34 15.11
C VAL A 96 7.43 -6.98 15.73
N VAL A 97 8.34 -6.01 15.68
CA VAL A 97 8.09 -4.65 16.21
C VAL A 97 6.96 -3.94 15.45
N LEU A 98 6.92 -4.06 14.12
CA LEU A 98 5.84 -3.47 13.32
C LEU A 98 4.49 -4.14 13.54
N LEU A 99 4.47 -5.48 13.65
CA LEU A 99 3.26 -6.24 13.98
C LEU A 99 2.65 -5.73 15.29
N ASP A 100 3.44 -5.70 16.36
CA ASP A 100 2.99 -5.23 17.67
C ASP A 100 2.50 -3.78 17.64
N ARG A 101 3.19 -2.90 16.91
CA ARG A 101 2.78 -1.49 16.76
C ARG A 101 1.42 -1.35 16.10
N ILE A 102 1.14 -2.14 15.05
CA ILE A 102 -0.15 -2.09 14.34
C ILE A 102 -1.25 -2.69 15.19
N ASP A 103 -0.97 -3.78 15.88
CA ASP A 103 -1.96 -4.43 16.74
C ASP A 103 -2.35 -3.51 17.90
N ARG A 104 -1.38 -2.82 18.52
CA ARG A 104 -1.66 -1.77 19.51
C ARG A 104 -2.49 -0.62 18.95
N TRP A 105 -2.14 -0.14 17.75
CA TRP A 105 -2.92 0.90 17.07
C TRP A 105 -4.36 0.42 16.77
N ALA A 106 -4.52 -0.81 16.31
CA ALA A 106 -5.81 -1.41 15.99
C ALA A 106 -6.69 -1.53 17.23
N CYS A 107 -6.14 -1.99 18.35
CA CYS A 107 -6.84 -2.03 19.63
C CYS A 107 -7.30 -0.64 20.11
N ALA A 108 -6.50 0.40 19.87
CA ALA A 108 -6.83 1.77 20.28
C ALA A 108 -7.90 2.43 19.39
N VAL A 109 -7.95 2.09 18.10
CA VAL A 109 -8.80 2.79 17.11
C VAL A 109 -10.07 2.03 16.77
N LEU A 110 -10.06 0.69 16.84
CA LEU A 110 -11.20 -0.13 16.45
C LEU A 110 -12.09 -0.43 17.68
N PRO A 111 -13.38 -0.05 17.69
CA PRO A 111 -14.28 -0.32 18.81
C PRO A 111 -14.38 -1.82 19.13
N ALA A 112 -14.42 -2.16 20.42
CA ALA A 112 -14.50 -3.52 20.99
C ALA A 112 -15.50 -4.46 20.26
N ASN A 113 -16.56 -3.91 19.66
CA ASN A 113 -17.66 -4.67 19.05
C ASN A 113 -17.42 -5.13 17.59
N ARG A 114 -16.26 -4.84 16.98
CA ARG A 114 -15.81 -5.50 15.72
C ARG A 114 -14.71 -6.54 15.94
N HIS A 115 -14.29 -6.72 17.19
CA HIS A 115 -13.27 -7.70 17.60
C HIS A 115 -13.86 -9.06 18.00
N ALA A 116 -15.18 -9.25 17.83
CA ALA A 116 -15.74 -10.58 17.63
C ALA A 116 -15.34 -11.09 16.23
N ALA A 117 -14.03 -11.19 16.04
CA ALA A 117 -13.35 -12.04 15.09
C ALA A 117 -13.34 -11.64 13.60
N VAL A 118 -12.15 -11.21 13.16
CA VAL A 118 -11.58 -11.74 11.92
C VAL A 118 -10.68 -12.93 12.36
N HIS A 119 -11.19 -14.16 12.21
CA HIS A 119 -11.18 -15.28 13.17
C HIS A 119 -9.90 -16.04 13.64
N THR A 120 -8.64 -15.70 13.33
CA THR A 120 -7.47 -16.32 14.02
C THR A 120 -6.17 -15.51 14.02
N GLU A 121 -6.15 -14.32 13.41
CA GLU A 121 -4.90 -13.58 13.23
C GLU A 121 -5.05 -12.09 13.53
N SER A 122 -3.97 -11.49 14.03
CA SER A 122 -3.94 -10.07 14.31
C SER A 122 -3.93 -9.24 13.03
N LEU A 123 -4.40 -7.99 13.09
CA LEU A 123 -4.43 -7.10 11.92
C LEU A 123 -3.02 -6.90 11.36
N GLY A 124 -2.01 -6.79 12.23
CA GLY A 124 -0.62 -6.76 11.83
C GLY A 124 -0.25 -7.96 10.97
N ARG A 125 -0.61 -9.18 11.40
CA ARG A 125 -0.29 -10.42 10.65
C ARG A 125 -0.99 -10.51 9.31
N LEU A 126 -2.24 -10.05 9.23
CA LEU A 126 -2.96 -9.96 7.97
C LEU A 126 -2.22 -9.04 6.98
N VAL A 127 -1.82 -7.85 7.45
CA VAL A 127 -1.10 -6.87 6.63
C VAL A 127 0.28 -7.40 6.20
N ASP A 128 1.04 -8.01 7.10
CA ASP A 128 2.33 -8.65 6.79
C ASP A 128 2.18 -9.72 5.70
N ARG A 129 1.15 -10.57 5.81
CA ARG A 129 0.87 -11.60 4.80
C ARG A 129 0.50 -11.00 3.44
N LEU A 130 -0.39 -10.01 3.41
CA LEU A 130 -0.78 -9.32 2.16
C LEU A 130 0.41 -8.65 1.50
N VAL A 131 1.29 -8.03 2.29
CA VAL A 131 2.50 -7.42 1.75
C VAL A 131 3.45 -8.48 1.21
N GLY A 132 3.65 -9.58 1.94
CA GLY A 132 4.47 -10.70 1.47
C GLY A 132 3.98 -11.28 0.14
N THR A 133 2.68 -11.53 -0.01
CA THR A 133 2.13 -12.05 -1.29
C THR A 133 2.21 -11.05 -2.44
N TRP A 134 2.26 -9.76 -2.15
CA TRP A 134 2.27 -8.69 -3.16
C TRP A 134 3.67 -8.18 -3.53
N THR A 135 4.67 -8.51 -2.72
CA THR A 135 6.07 -8.10 -2.91
C THR A 135 6.98 -9.24 -3.38
N GLN A 136 6.40 -10.43 -3.55
CA GLN A 136 7.04 -11.61 -4.14
C GLN A 136 7.25 -11.47 -5.66
#